data_AF-A0A1B3EF23-F1
#
_entry.id   AF-A0A1B3EF23-F1
#
_cell.length_a   1.000
_cell.length_b   1.000
_cell.length_c   1.000
_cell.angle_alpha   90.00
_cell.angle_beta   90.00
_cell.angle_gamma   90.00
#
_symmetry.space_group_name_H-M   'P 1'
#
loop_
_entity.id
_entity.type
_entity.pdbx_description
1 polymer ?
#
loop_
_entity_poly.entity_id
_entity_poly.type
_entity_poly.pdbx_seq_one_letter_code
_entity_poly.pdbx_strand_id
1 'polypeptide(L)'
;MDITQSEKLFLKTLSDDGSSPKLKRTLENCKLSCDLIEQSNEAMSKSSISRIGIANFGGPAYSTIANSNSKARMYVDLRIREYQTKLLSRPIRSTPFPDSKLDIPSLEFKRTLADLEQRNKLLQIMLEDLKERLTFATRGRPTRIGAAIHLGPDPVTGALQVPTDENSPGAFITQNSLNDEIQLALEVLRRILILIDDRDPLRSTASLSWQSHDGRRYLRAETEAEFLTLATQSETSVLLRLLHIV
;
A
#
# COMPACT_ATOMS: atom_id res chain seq x y z
N MET A 1 -6.80 31.28 -28.70
CA MET A 1 -6.63 30.77 -27.32
C MET A 1 -5.96 31.87 -26.54
N ASP A 2 -6.61 32.43 -25.52
CA ASP A 2 -5.95 33.40 -24.65
C ASP A 2 -4.80 32.70 -23.91
N ILE A 3 -3.58 33.18 -24.14
CA ILE A 3 -2.41 32.70 -23.42
C ILE A 3 -2.61 33.09 -21.95
N THR A 4 -2.77 32.08 -21.10
CA THR A 4 -2.94 32.24 -19.65
C THR A 4 -1.72 32.94 -19.04
N GLN A 5 -1.92 33.67 -17.94
CA GLN A 5 -0.84 34.44 -17.31
C GLN A 5 0.26 33.51 -16.79
N SER A 6 -0.12 32.33 -16.30
CA SER A 6 0.81 31.28 -15.87
C SER A 6 1.70 30.80 -17.03
N GLU A 7 1.16 30.67 -18.24
CA GLU A 7 1.90 30.23 -19.41
C GLU A 7 2.89 31.30 -19.90
N LYS A 8 2.51 32.59 -19.82
CA LYS A 8 3.46 33.69 -20.07
C LYS A 8 4.63 33.67 -19.09
N LEU A 9 4.36 33.41 -17.81
CA LEU A 9 5.39 33.31 -16.77
C LEU A 9 6.29 32.08 -16.97
N PHE A 10 5.72 30.95 -17.37
CA PHE A 10 6.44 29.74 -17.71
C PHE A 10 7.42 29.98 -18.87
N LEU A 11 6.93 30.52 -19.99
CA LEU A 11 7.76 30.82 -21.17
C LEU A 11 8.86 31.84 -20.83
N LYS A 12 8.52 32.90 -20.08
CA LYS A 12 9.51 33.89 -19.63
C LYS A 12 10.63 33.26 -18.80
N THR A 13 10.31 32.30 -17.94
CA THR A 13 11.30 31.64 -17.07
C THR A 13 12.16 30.61 -17.83
N LEU A 14 11.60 30.01 -18.89
CA LEU A 14 12.35 29.12 -19.78
C LEU A 14 13.32 29.87 -20.68
N SER A 15 12.90 31.02 -21.21
CA SER A 15 13.71 31.91 -22.05
C SER A 15 14.73 32.74 -21.26
N ASP A 16 14.63 32.78 -19.94
CA ASP A 16 15.62 33.42 -19.08
C ASP A 16 16.88 32.53 -18.98
N ASP A 17 17.96 32.98 -19.59
CA ASP A 17 19.27 32.31 -19.55
C ASP A 17 19.86 32.26 -18.12
N GLY A 18 19.41 33.15 -17.23
CA GLY A 18 19.80 33.15 -15.81
C GLY A 18 19.11 32.08 -14.96
N SER A 19 18.14 31.35 -15.50
CA SER A 19 17.40 30.34 -14.74
C SER A 19 18.11 28.99 -14.74
N SER A 20 18.31 28.41 -13.55
CA SER A 20 19.03 27.15 -13.40
C SER A 20 18.33 25.98 -14.13
N PRO A 21 19.06 25.01 -14.70
CA PRO A 21 18.45 23.84 -15.37
C PRO A 21 17.51 23.06 -14.45
N LYS A 22 17.86 22.98 -13.16
CA LYS A 22 17.03 22.36 -12.13
C LYS A 22 15.68 23.06 -11.96
N LEU A 23 15.67 24.40 -12.00
CA LEU A 23 14.43 25.16 -11.94
C LEU A 23 13.58 24.94 -13.20
N LYS A 24 14.18 24.94 -14.39
CA LYS A 24 13.48 24.69 -15.66
C LYS A 24 12.78 23.32 -15.63
N ARG A 25 13.49 22.26 -15.25
CA ARG A 25 12.94 20.91 -15.08
C ARG A 25 11.85 20.84 -14.00
N THR A 26 12.02 21.57 -12.89
CA THR A 26 11.01 21.66 -11.82
C THR A 26 9.72 22.29 -12.34
N LEU A 27 9.82 23.36 -13.14
CA LEU A 27 8.67 24.03 -13.73
C LEU A 27 7.98 23.19 -14.80
N GLU A 28 8.74 22.45 -15.62
CA GLU A 28 8.19 21.48 -16.57
C GLU A 28 7.38 20.39 -15.87
N ASN A 29 7.94 19.79 -14.81
CA ASN A 29 7.22 18.80 -14.02
C ASN A 29 5.96 19.38 -13.34
N CYS A 30 6.03 20.62 -12.83
CA CYS A 30 4.86 21.34 -12.32
C CYS A 30 3.78 21.50 -13.39
N LYS A 31 4.15 21.92 -14.60
CA LYS A 31 3.23 22.11 -15.73
C LYS A 31 2.52 20.80 -16.06
N LEU A 32 3.29 19.74 -16.32
CA LEU A 32 2.74 18.43 -16.64
C LEU A 32 1.80 17.91 -15.55
N SER A 33 2.16 18.10 -14.27
CA SER A 33 1.32 17.70 -13.15
C SER A 33 0.00 18.49 -13.09
N CYS A 34 0.04 19.80 -13.37
CA CYS A 34 -1.17 20.63 -13.44
C CYS A 34 -2.06 20.23 -14.61
N ASP A 35 -1.47 19.91 -15.76
CA ASP A 35 -2.20 19.49 -16.95
C ASP A 35 -2.89 18.13 -16.74
N LEU A 36 -2.24 17.18 -16.05
CA LEU A 36 -2.86 15.92 -15.65
C LEU A 36 -4.04 16.13 -14.69
N ILE A 37 -3.92 17.05 -13.72
CA ILE A 37 -5.03 17.39 -12.82
C ILE A 37 -6.18 18.04 -13.59
N GLU A 38 -5.88 18.92 -14.54
CA GLU A 38 -6.89 19.57 -15.38
C GLU A 38 -7.62 18.55 -16.27
N GLN A 39 -6.91 17.51 -16.75
CA GLN A 39 -7.49 16.39 -17.50
C GLN A 39 -8.36 15.46 -16.63
N SER A 40 -7.93 15.14 -15.41
CA SER A 40 -8.70 14.29 -14.49
C SER A 40 -9.86 15.03 -13.81
N ASN A 41 -9.93 16.35 -13.97
CA ASN A 41 -10.93 17.23 -13.35
C ASN A 41 -10.93 17.12 -11.81
N GLU A 42 -9.76 16.83 -11.23
CA GLU A 42 -9.53 16.78 -9.78
C GLU A 42 -9.30 18.19 -9.19
N ALA A 43 -9.51 18.34 -7.88
CA ALA A 43 -9.20 19.59 -7.18
C ALA A 43 -7.69 19.91 -7.24
N MET A 44 -7.35 21.02 -7.90
CA MET A 44 -5.97 21.48 -8.02
C MET A 44 -5.50 22.22 -6.76
N SER A 45 -4.50 21.65 -6.09
CA SER A 45 -3.86 22.19 -4.90
C SER A 45 -2.36 21.89 -4.93
N LYS A 46 -1.58 22.56 -4.07
CA LYS A 46 -0.13 22.28 -3.98
C LYS A 46 0.15 20.81 -3.60
N SER A 47 -0.65 20.25 -2.70
CA SER A 47 -0.50 18.85 -2.29
C SER A 47 -0.84 17.88 -3.43
N SER A 48 -1.91 18.13 -4.21
CA SER A 48 -2.23 17.27 -5.35
C SER A 48 -1.19 17.36 -6.46
N ILE A 49 -0.68 18.56 -6.75
CA ILE A 49 0.42 18.77 -7.71
C ILE A 49 1.69 18.02 -7.28
N SER A 50 2.09 18.11 -6.01
CA SER A 50 3.27 17.38 -5.53
C SER A 50 3.07 15.88 -5.57
N ARG A 51 1.91 15.38 -5.15
CA ARG A 51 1.58 13.94 -5.17
C ARG A 51 1.68 13.39 -6.60
N ILE A 52 1.04 14.05 -7.57
CA ILE A 52 1.04 13.63 -8.97
C ILE A 52 2.43 13.79 -9.60
N GLY A 53 3.15 14.86 -9.26
CA GLY A 53 4.50 15.10 -9.76
C GLY A 53 5.50 14.06 -9.27
N ILE A 54 5.44 13.68 -7.99
CA ILE A 54 6.28 12.60 -7.44
C ILE A 54 5.94 11.27 -8.10
N ALA A 55 4.65 10.94 -8.21
CA ALA A 55 4.20 9.66 -8.77
C ALA A 55 4.59 9.46 -10.24
N ASN A 56 4.55 10.51 -11.07
CA ASN A 56 4.77 10.40 -12.51
C ASN A 56 6.15 10.86 -12.98
N PHE A 57 6.76 11.84 -12.30
CA PHE A 57 7.97 12.53 -12.79
C PHE A 57 9.11 12.56 -11.77
N GLY A 58 8.96 11.92 -10.61
CA GLY A 58 9.96 11.91 -9.52
C GLY A 58 10.10 13.24 -8.78
N GLY A 59 9.14 14.15 -8.94
CA GLY A 59 9.12 15.47 -8.30
C GLY A 59 8.21 16.44 -9.08
N PRO A 60 7.88 17.62 -8.54
CA PRO A 60 8.52 18.27 -7.40
C PRO A 60 7.92 17.92 -6.03
N ALA A 61 8.78 17.96 -5.01
CA ALA A 61 8.38 17.80 -3.62
C ALA A 61 7.53 18.98 -3.14
N TYR A 62 6.63 18.73 -2.18
CA TYR A 62 5.75 19.75 -1.63
C TYR A 62 6.52 20.94 -1.06
N SER A 63 7.64 20.69 -0.39
CA SER A 63 8.53 21.74 0.15
C SER A 63 9.07 22.68 -0.94
N THR A 64 9.35 22.16 -2.14
CA THR A 64 9.88 22.94 -3.28
C THR A 64 8.85 23.93 -3.83
N ILE A 65 7.57 23.53 -3.86
CA ILE A 65 6.46 24.37 -4.34
C ILE A 65 5.82 25.21 -3.23
N ALA A 66 5.98 24.83 -1.96
CA ALA A 66 5.46 25.56 -0.81
C ALA A 66 6.40 26.70 -0.36
N ASN A 67 7.71 26.59 -0.60
CA ASN A 67 8.69 27.60 -0.22
C ASN A 67 8.35 28.97 -0.84
N SER A 68 8.26 30.01 -0.01
CA SER A 68 7.95 31.40 -0.40
C SER A 68 8.94 31.97 -1.41
N ASN A 69 10.21 31.56 -1.34
CA ASN A 69 11.28 32.07 -2.19
C ASN A 69 11.41 31.30 -3.52
N SER A 70 10.57 30.29 -3.75
CA SER A 70 10.63 29.45 -4.94
C SER A 70 9.96 30.13 -6.13
N LYS A 71 10.69 30.35 -7.22
CA LYS A 71 10.10 30.79 -8.51
C LYS A 71 9.02 29.81 -9.01
N ALA A 72 9.13 28.52 -8.67
CA ALA A 72 8.12 27.52 -9.02
C ALA A 72 6.80 27.72 -8.27
N ARG A 73 6.83 28.27 -7.05
CA ARG A 73 5.62 28.58 -6.29
C ARG A 73 4.74 29.60 -7.00
N MET A 74 5.34 30.67 -7.55
CA MET A 74 4.59 31.72 -8.26
C MET A 74 3.82 31.15 -9.45
N TYR A 75 4.46 30.25 -10.22
CA TYR A 75 3.80 29.55 -11.33
C TYR A 75 2.62 28.69 -10.85
N VAL A 76 2.84 27.88 -9.82
CA VAL A 76 1.80 26.99 -9.26
C VAL A 76 0.61 27.79 -8.70
N ASP A 77 0.88 28.87 -7.96
CA ASP A 77 -0.17 29.72 -7.39
C ASP A 77 -1.03 30.38 -8.49
N LEU A 78 -0.40 30.78 -9.61
CA LEU A 78 -1.13 31.30 -10.78
C LEU A 78 -1.95 30.20 -11.46
N ARG A 79 -1.41 29.00 -11.71
CA ARG A 79 -2.17 27.89 -12.31
C ARG A 79 -3.38 27.50 -11.46
N ILE A 80 -3.23 27.43 -10.15
CA ILE A 80 -4.34 27.13 -9.23
C ILE A 80 -5.43 28.20 -9.34
N ARG A 81 -5.06 29.48 -9.33
CA ARG A 81 -6.04 30.59 -9.46
C ARG A 81 -6.77 30.55 -10.80
N GLU A 82 -6.04 30.32 -11.89
CA GLU A 82 -6.62 30.21 -13.22
C GLU A 82 -7.55 29.01 -13.33
N TYR A 83 -7.15 27.86 -12.78
CA TYR A 83 -7.96 26.66 -12.75
C TYR A 83 -9.27 26.87 -11.95
N GLN A 84 -9.19 27.48 -10.77
CA GLN A 84 -10.37 27.85 -9.98
C GLN A 84 -11.28 28.84 -10.72
N THR A 85 -10.69 29.84 -11.39
CA THR A 85 -11.46 30.80 -12.19
C THR A 85 -12.16 30.11 -13.37
N LYS A 86 -11.49 29.16 -14.04
CA LYS A 86 -12.09 28.33 -15.09
C LYS A 86 -13.22 27.45 -14.55
N LEU A 87 -13.10 26.91 -13.34
CA LEU A 87 -14.17 26.13 -12.72
C LEU A 87 -15.41 26.99 -12.41
N LEU A 88 -15.21 28.24 -11.99
CA LEU A 88 -16.30 29.19 -11.71
C LEU A 88 -16.94 29.76 -12.98
N SER A 89 -16.15 29.96 -14.05
CA SER A 89 -16.63 30.51 -15.32
C SER A 89 -17.17 29.43 -16.27
N ARG A 90 -16.90 28.15 -16.01
CA ARG A 90 -17.69 27.08 -16.58
C ARG A 90 -19.13 27.36 -16.14
N PRO A 91 -20.08 27.58 -17.08
CA PRO A 91 -21.47 27.63 -16.69
C PRO A 91 -21.71 26.40 -15.84
N ILE A 92 -22.34 26.58 -14.68
CA ILE A 92 -22.92 25.49 -13.93
C ILE A 92 -23.93 24.87 -14.89
N ARG A 93 -23.44 24.00 -15.78
CA ARG A 93 -24.17 22.83 -16.14
C ARG A 93 -24.23 22.10 -14.80
N SER A 94 -25.23 22.48 -14.00
CA SER A 94 -26.20 21.48 -13.63
C SER A 94 -26.61 20.82 -14.94
N THR A 95 -25.76 19.92 -15.44
CA THR A 95 -26.31 18.65 -15.83
C THR A 95 -27.13 18.31 -14.59
N PRO A 96 -28.48 18.28 -14.64
CA PRO A 96 -29.16 17.42 -13.70
C PRO A 96 -28.33 16.15 -13.77
N PHE A 97 -27.83 15.66 -12.62
CA PHE A 97 -27.19 14.36 -12.57
C PHE A 97 -27.91 13.54 -13.62
N PRO A 98 -27.25 13.16 -14.73
CA PRO A 98 -27.94 12.24 -15.59
C PRO A 98 -28.27 11.14 -14.58
N ASP A 99 -29.55 10.81 -14.48
CA ASP A 99 -29.91 9.43 -14.26
C ASP A 99 -29.29 8.64 -15.43
N SER A 100 -27.97 8.68 -15.59
CA SER A 100 -27.17 7.56 -15.98
C SER A 100 -27.39 6.57 -14.84
N LYS A 101 -28.58 5.95 -14.87
CA LYS A 101 -28.61 4.52 -15.09
C LYS A 101 -27.52 4.23 -16.10
N LEU A 102 -26.30 4.06 -15.60
CA LEU A 102 -25.35 3.21 -16.27
C LEU A 102 -26.16 1.93 -16.45
N ASP A 103 -26.58 1.65 -17.68
CA ASP A 103 -26.96 0.30 -18.08
C ASP A 103 -25.67 -0.53 -18.04
N ILE A 104 -25.13 -0.68 -16.82
CA ILE A 104 -24.23 -1.76 -16.48
C ILE A 104 -25.11 -3.00 -16.67
N PRO A 105 -24.68 -4.03 -17.44
CA PRO A 105 -25.45 -5.25 -17.60
C PRO A 105 -25.86 -5.75 -16.21
N SER A 106 -27.14 -5.55 -15.85
CA SER A 106 -27.54 -5.41 -14.44
C SER A 106 -27.35 -6.69 -13.63
N LEU A 107 -27.11 -7.81 -14.31
CA LEU A 107 -26.89 -9.10 -13.69
C LEU A 107 -25.47 -9.25 -13.12
N GLU A 108 -24.44 -8.80 -13.84
CA GLU A 108 -23.05 -8.96 -13.39
C GLU A 108 -22.74 -8.02 -12.23
N PHE A 109 -23.22 -6.78 -12.30
CA PHE A 109 -23.08 -5.82 -11.20
C PHE A 109 -23.83 -6.24 -9.94
N LYS A 110 -25.05 -6.79 -10.08
CA LYS A 110 -25.79 -7.32 -8.92
C LYS A 110 -25.08 -8.52 -8.29
N ARG A 111 -24.46 -9.38 -9.11
CA ARG A 111 -23.67 -10.52 -8.62
C ARG A 111 -22.41 -10.07 -7.89
N THR A 112 -21.66 -9.12 -8.44
CA THR A 112 -20.46 -8.59 -7.77
C THR A 112 -20.81 -7.84 -6.50
N LEU A 113 -21.91 -7.07 -6.50
CA LEU A 113 -22.40 -6.37 -5.31
C LEU A 113 -22.83 -7.36 -4.22
N ALA A 114 -23.56 -8.42 -4.58
CA ALA A 114 -23.93 -9.48 -3.64
C ALA A 114 -22.71 -10.24 -3.07
N ASP A 115 -21.71 -10.54 -3.91
CA ASP A 115 -20.44 -11.16 -3.47
C ASP A 115 -19.68 -10.23 -2.50
N LEU A 116 -19.61 -8.94 -2.80
CA LEU A 116 -18.98 -7.95 -1.91
C LEU A 116 -19.72 -7.82 -0.57
N GLU A 117 -21.04 -7.78 -0.58
CA GLU A 117 -21.86 -7.77 0.64
C GLU A 117 -21.64 -9.04 1.47
N GLN A 118 -21.60 -10.20 0.83
CA GLN A 118 -21.34 -11.48 1.48
C GLN A 118 -19.95 -11.53 2.13
N ARG A 119 -18.91 -11.06 1.41
CA ARG A 119 -17.55 -10.95 1.95
C ARG A 119 -17.47 -10.00 3.13
N ASN A 120 -18.13 -8.85 3.05
CA ASN A 120 -18.19 -7.90 4.16
C ASN A 120 -18.84 -8.53 5.40
N LYS A 121 -19.93 -9.28 5.21
CA LYS A 121 -20.59 -10.00 6.30
C LYS A 121 -19.68 -11.06 6.92
N LEU A 122 -18.93 -11.81 6.11
CA LEU A 122 -17.97 -12.79 6.60
C LEU A 122 -16.84 -12.13 7.39
N LEU A 123 -16.31 -11.00 6.91
CA LEU A 123 -15.29 -10.24 7.62
C LEU A 123 -15.80 -9.71 8.97
N GLN A 124 -17.04 -9.23 9.03
CA GLN A 124 -17.66 -8.81 10.29
C GLN A 124 -17.80 -9.97 11.29
N ILE A 125 -18.19 -11.15 10.82
CA ILE A 125 -18.26 -12.36 11.66
C ILE A 125 -16.87 -12.73 12.19
N MET A 126 -15.85 -12.73 11.35
CA MET A 126 -14.47 -13.02 11.76
C MET A 126 -13.94 -12.00 12.77
N LEU A 127 -14.26 -10.72 12.58
CA LEU A 127 -13.89 -9.67 13.52
C LEU A 127 -14.55 -9.86 14.89
N GLU A 128 -15.83 -10.23 14.92
CA GLU A 128 -16.52 -10.47 16.19
C GLU A 128 -15.99 -11.73 16.89
N ASP A 129 -15.69 -12.81 16.15
CA ASP A 129 -15.04 -14.01 16.70
C ASP A 129 -13.64 -13.69 17.28
N LEU A 130 -12.82 -12.95 16.54
CA LEU A 130 -11.50 -12.51 17.04
C LEU A 130 -11.61 -11.67 18.31
N LYS A 131 -12.59 -10.77 18.36
CA LYS A 131 -12.88 -9.95 19.53
C LYS A 131 -13.35 -10.81 20.70
N GLU A 132 -14.22 -11.78 20.47
CA GLU A 132 -14.67 -12.71 21.50
C GLU A 132 -13.49 -13.53 22.05
N ARG A 133 -12.66 -14.10 21.18
CA ARG A 133 -11.44 -14.83 21.57
C ARG A 133 -10.48 -13.95 22.36
N LEU A 134 -10.31 -12.69 21.96
CA LEU A 134 -9.49 -11.72 22.69
C LEU A 134 -10.08 -11.44 24.08
N THR A 135 -11.40 -11.26 24.19
CA THR A 135 -12.07 -11.08 25.49
C THR A 135 -11.95 -12.33 26.37
N PHE A 136 -12.03 -13.53 25.80
CA PHE A 136 -11.86 -14.78 26.51
C PHE A 136 -10.41 -14.95 27.01
N ALA A 137 -9.42 -14.70 26.15
CA ALA A 137 -8.01 -14.76 26.49
C ALA A 137 -7.65 -13.75 27.59
N THR A 138 -8.16 -12.52 27.50
CA THR A 138 -7.96 -11.47 28.51
C THR A 138 -8.70 -11.74 29.82
N ARG A 139 -9.84 -12.44 29.81
CA ARG A 139 -10.49 -12.94 31.04
C ARG A 139 -9.66 -14.01 31.75
N GLY A 140 -8.99 -14.88 30.99
CA GLY A 140 -8.11 -15.93 31.54
C GLY A 140 -6.81 -15.39 32.15
N ARG A 141 -6.36 -14.20 31.71
CA ARG A 141 -5.17 -13.51 32.22
C ARG A 141 -5.44 -12.00 32.28
N PRO A 142 -6.10 -11.50 33.35
CA PRO A 142 -6.37 -10.07 33.47
C PRO A 142 -5.03 -9.32 33.56
N THR A 143 -4.71 -8.55 32.52
CA THR A 143 -3.54 -7.68 32.51
C THR A 143 -3.70 -6.65 33.61
N ARG A 144 -2.82 -6.70 34.62
CA ARG A 144 -2.85 -5.72 35.72
C ARG A 144 -2.43 -4.36 35.17
N ILE A 145 -3.42 -3.50 34.90
CA ILE A 145 -3.23 -2.15 34.34
C ILE A 145 -2.18 -1.35 35.13
N GLY A 146 -2.11 -1.53 36.45
CA GLY A 146 -1.08 -0.89 37.29
C GLY A 146 0.36 -1.24 36.90
N ALA A 147 0.63 -2.48 36.47
CA ALA A 147 1.96 -2.90 36.04
C ALA A 147 2.32 -2.33 34.66
N ALA A 148 1.36 -2.20 33.75
CA ALA A 148 1.54 -1.54 32.46
C ALA A 148 1.77 -0.02 32.60
N ILE A 149 1.06 0.64 33.54
CA ILE A 149 1.26 2.05 33.85
C ILE A 149 2.65 2.30 34.43
N HIS A 150 3.17 1.39 35.26
CA HIS A 150 4.51 1.51 35.83
C HIS A 150 5.65 1.37 34.80
N LEU A 151 5.44 0.61 33.72
CA LEU A 151 6.41 0.48 32.62
C LEU A 151 6.47 1.73 31.72
N GLY A 152 5.41 2.54 31.73
CA GLY A 152 5.33 3.74 30.91
C GLY A 152 5.11 3.45 29.42
N PRO A 153 4.91 4.50 28.61
CA PRO A 153 4.77 4.37 27.17
C PRO A 153 6.12 4.02 26.53
N ASP A 154 6.09 3.13 25.54
CA ASP A 154 7.24 2.81 24.70
C ASP A 154 7.74 4.08 23.99
N PRO A 155 9.05 4.42 24.09
CA PRO A 155 9.59 5.64 23.50
C PRO A 155 9.51 5.68 21.97
N VAL A 156 9.36 4.54 21.29
CA VAL A 156 9.30 4.47 19.82
C VAL A 156 7.86 4.57 19.32
N THR A 157 6.94 3.86 19.95
CA THR A 157 5.55 3.72 19.47
C THR A 157 4.54 4.58 20.24
N GLY A 158 4.91 5.05 21.44
CA GLY A 158 4.01 5.77 22.36
C GLY A 158 2.96 4.89 23.02
N ALA A 159 2.97 3.57 22.79
CA ALA A 159 1.99 2.64 23.35
C ALA A 159 2.37 2.20 24.77
N LEU A 160 1.39 1.99 25.66
CA LEU A 160 1.60 1.43 27.00
C LEU A 160 2.13 -0.01 26.88
N GLN A 161 3.28 -0.28 27.50
CA GLN A 161 3.90 -1.60 27.48
C GLN A 161 3.10 -2.59 28.33
N VAL A 162 2.85 -3.79 27.79
CA VAL A 162 2.21 -4.88 28.53
C VAL A 162 3.30 -5.74 29.17
N PRO A 163 3.30 -5.93 30.51
CA PRO A 163 4.29 -6.76 31.18
C PRO A 163 4.14 -8.21 30.72
N THR A 164 5.14 -8.72 30.02
CA THR A 164 5.31 -10.15 29.74
C THR A 164 5.97 -10.79 30.96
N ASP A 165 5.20 -11.50 31.78
CA ASP A 165 5.74 -12.33 32.87
C ASP A 165 6.56 -13.49 32.26
N GLU A 166 7.88 -13.33 32.18
CA GLU A 166 8.81 -14.36 31.71
C GLU A 166 8.96 -15.55 32.67
N ASN A 167 8.39 -15.48 33.88
CA ASN A 167 8.59 -16.45 34.97
C ASN A 167 7.37 -17.31 35.34
N SER A 168 6.33 -17.40 34.52
CA SER A 168 5.27 -18.42 34.73
C SER A 168 5.68 -19.75 34.11
N PRO A 169 5.93 -20.81 34.91
CA PRO A 169 6.28 -22.14 34.41
C PRO A 169 5.01 -22.83 33.91
N GLY A 170 4.59 -22.46 32.70
CA GLY A 170 3.45 -23.02 32.02
C GLY A 170 3.56 -22.71 30.54
N ALA A 171 4.28 -23.58 29.82
CA ALA A 171 4.31 -23.72 28.37
C ALA A 171 4.04 -22.41 27.59
N PHE A 172 4.89 -21.41 27.77
CA PHE A 172 5.04 -20.37 26.76
C PHE A 172 5.83 -20.98 25.60
N ILE A 173 5.12 -21.59 24.66
CA ILE A 173 5.51 -21.39 23.28
C ILE A 173 5.30 -19.89 23.08
N THR A 174 6.39 -19.14 23.17
CA THR A 174 6.35 -17.68 23.07
C THR A 174 5.59 -17.32 21.80
N GLN A 175 4.53 -16.53 21.91
CA GLN A 175 3.74 -16.10 20.74
C GLN A 175 4.63 -15.44 19.68
N ASN A 176 5.80 -14.90 20.06
CA ASN A 176 6.83 -14.43 19.16
C ASN A 176 7.51 -15.58 18.39
N SER A 177 7.88 -16.69 19.03
CA SER A 177 8.40 -17.88 18.35
C SER A 177 7.37 -18.56 17.48
N LEU A 178 6.10 -18.59 17.89
CA LEU A 178 5.00 -19.11 17.08
C LEU A 178 4.73 -18.21 15.87
N ASN A 179 4.77 -16.89 16.05
CA ASN A 179 4.64 -15.94 14.94
C ASN A 179 5.80 -16.07 13.95
N ASP A 180 7.03 -16.24 14.43
CA ASP A 180 8.20 -16.45 13.57
C ASP A 180 8.11 -17.79 12.81
N GLU A 181 7.67 -18.86 13.47
CA GLU A 181 7.43 -20.16 12.84
C GLU A 181 6.27 -20.11 11.82
N ILE A 182 5.18 -19.37 12.13
CA ILE A 182 4.06 -19.14 11.20
C ILE A 182 4.49 -18.29 10.01
N GLN A 183 5.28 -17.24 10.22
CA GLN A 183 5.84 -16.41 9.14
C GLN A 183 6.74 -17.23 8.23
N LEU A 184 7.61 -18.08 8.82
CA LEU A 184 8.46 -18.99 8.07
C LEU A 184 7.63 -19.99 7.24
N ALA A 185 6.56 -20.53 7.83
CA ALA A 185 5.65 -21.44 7.14
C ALA A 185 4.88 -20.76 6.00
N LEU A 186 4.40 -19.53 6.21
CA LEU A 186 3.73 -18.72 5.18
C LEU A 186 4.67 -18.40 4.03
N GLU A 187 5.94 -18.10 4.31
CA GLU A 187 6.93 -17.81 3.29
C GLU A 187 7.24 -19.06 2.43
N VAL A 188 7.34 -20.24 3.05
CA VAL A 188 7.50 -21.50 2.29
C VAL A 188 6.25 -21.82 1.47
N LEU A 189 5.04 -21.65 2.05
CA LEU A 189 3.80 -21.83 1.31
C LEU A 189 3.69 -20.86 0.13
N ARG A 190 4.13 -19.62 0.29
CA ARG A 190 4.18 -18.64 -0.79
C ARG A 190 5.14 -19.07 -1.91
N ARG A 191 6.33 -19.57 -1.57
CA ARG A 191 7.29 -20.12 -2.56
C ARG A 191 6.72 -21.31 -3.33
N ILE A 192 5.95 -22.16 -2.66
CA ILE A 192 5.26 -23.29 -3.30
C ILE A 192 4.12 -22.80 -4.19
N LEU A 193 3.28 -21.88 -3.69
CA LEU A 193 2.15 -21.33 -4.45
C LEU A 193 2.57 -20.52 -5.68
N ILE A 194 3.76 -19.92 -5.67
CA ILE A 194 4.38 -19.29 -6.84
C ILE A 194 4.59 -20.27 -8.00
N LEU A 195 4.66 -21.57 -7.75
CA LEU A 195 4.73 -22.61 -8.78
C LEU A 195 3.34 -23.03 -9.32
N ILE A 196 2.27 -22.65 -8.61
CA ILE A 196 0.88 -23.00 -8.93
C ILE A 196 0.12 -21.77 -9.45
N ASP A 197 0.83 -20.71 -9.86
CA ASP A 197 0.17 -19.56 -10.47
C ASP A 197 -0.35 -19.94 -11.87
N ASP A 198 -1.67 -20.16 -11.96
CA ASP A 198 -2.38 -20.52 -13.19
C ASP A 198 -2.18 -19.51 -14.33
N ARG A 199 -1.67 -18.31 -14.03
CA ARG A 199 -1.42 -17.24 -15.00
C ARG A 199 -0.05 -17.31 -15.66
N ASP A 200 0.87 -18.15 -15.17
CA ASP A 200 2.20 -18.34 -15.78
C ASP A 200 2.27 -19.71 -16.49
N PRO A 201 2.05 -19.76 -17.83
CA PRO A 201 2.00 -21.02 -18.57
C PRO A 201 3.32 -21.80 -18.52
N LEU A 202 4.44 -21.13 -18.23
CA LEU A 202 5.77 -21.75 -18.15
C LEU A 202 6.06 -22.40 -16.80
N ARG A 203 5.29 -22.09 -15.74
CA ARG A 203 5.52 -22.62 -14.39
C ARG A 203 4.70 -23.87 -14.06
N SER A 204 3.67 -24.15 -14.85
CA SER A 204 2.81 -25.33 -14.71
C SER A 204 3.53 -26.68 -14.90
N THR A 205 4.80 -26.68 -15.36
CA THR A 205 5.61 -27.88 -15.62
C THR A 205 6.74 -28.10 -14.61
N ALA A 206 6.79 -27.35 -13.50
CA ALA A 206 7.83 -27.50 -12.49
C ALA A 206 7.86 -28.92 -11.89
N SER A 207 8.99 -29.61 -12.00
CA SER A 207 9.18 -30.91 -11.36
C SER A 207 9.71 -30.73 -9.93
N LEU A 208 9.06 -31.37 -8.96
CA LEU A 208 9.44 -31.29 -7.55
C LEU A 208 10.31 -32.49 -7.19
N SER A 209 11.51 -32.25 -6.67
CA SER A 209 12.38 -33.31 -6.20
C SER A 209 13.04 -32.96 -4.86
N TRP A 210 13.28 -34.00 -4.05
CA TRP A 210 14.08 -33.89 -2.84
C TRP A 210 15.55 -34.11 -3.20
N GLN A 211 16.38 -33.11 -2.97
CA GLN A 211 17.83 -33.19 -3.21
C GLN A 211 18.58 -33.12 -1.89
N SER A 212 19.71 -33.83 -1.80
CA SER A 212 20.60 -33.79 -0.63
C SER A 212 21.89 -33.07 -1.01
N HIS A 213 22.25 -32.03 -0.27
CA HIS A 213 23.51 -31.30 -0.45
C HIS A 213 24.12 -31.04 0.94
N ASP A 214 25.39 -31.41 1.11
CA ASP A 214 26.13 -31.22 2.37
C ASP A 214 25.40 -31.83 3.60
N GLY A 215 24.87 -33.04 3.44
CA GLY A 215 24.15 -33.76 4.51
C GLY A 215 22.76 -33.21 4.85
N ARG A 216 22.28 -32.17 4.15
CA ARG A 216 20.97 -31.54 4.36
C ARG A 216 20.03 -31.84 3.20
N ARG A 217 18.74 -32.06 3.51
CA ARG A 217 17.69 -32.28 2.50
C ARG A 217 16.96 -30.99 2.16
N TYR A 218 16.73 -30.77 0.87
CA TYR A 218 16.04 -29.61 0.33
C TYR A 218 14.93 -30.07 -0.61
N LEU A 219 13.77 -29.41 -0.54
CA LEU A 219 12.72 -29.52 -1.54
C LEU A 219 13.03 -28.49 -2.63
N ARG A 220 13.25 -28.97 -3.86
CA ARG A 220 13.55 -28.12 -5.02
C ARG A 220 12.49 -28.26 -6.10
N ALA A 221 12.23 -27.15 -6.77
CA ALA A 221 11.51 -27.10 -8.02
C ALA A 221 12.52 -26.91 -9.14
N GLU A 222 12.46 -27.79 -10.14
CA GLU A 222 13.19 -27.66 -11.39
C GLU A 222 12.21 -27.25 -12.48
N THR A 223 12.48 -26.10 -13.08
CA THR A 223 11.79 -25.59 -14.27
C THR A 223 12.77 -25.62 -15.45
N GLU A 224 12.29 -25.49 -16.68
CA GLU A 224 13.16 -25.46 -17.87
C GLU A 224 14.21 -24.33 -17.82
N ALA A 225 13.93 -23.25 -17.08
CA ALA A 225 14.80 -22.09 -16.98
C ALA A 225 15.70 -22.10 -15.74
N GLU A 226 15.21 -22.55 -14.58
CA GLU A 226 15.87 -22.34 -13.29
C GLU A 226 15.59 -23.43 -12.24
N PHE A 227 16.52 -23.56 -11.29
CA PHE A 227 16.38 -24.35 -10.07
C PHE A 227 16.01 -23.45 -8.89
N LEU A 228 14.83 -23.67 -8.31
CA LEU A 228 14.35 -22.93 -7.15
C LEU A 228 14.35 -23.82 -5.89
N THR A 229 14.90 -23.32 -4.80
CA THR A 229 14.83 -24.01 -3.50
C THR A 229 13.57 -23.56 -2.77
N LEU A 230 12.65 -24.48 -2.52
CA LEU A 230 11.35 -24.20 -1.94
C LEU A 230 11.36 -24.28 -0.42
N ALA A 231 11.99 -25.34 0.10
CA ALA A 231 12.06 -25.57 1.53
C ALA A 231 13.36 -26.26 1.92
N THR A 232 13.94 -25.79 3.01
CA THR A 232 15.09 -26.40 3.69
C THR A 232 14.63 -27.41 4.75
N GLN A 233 15.55 -28.24 5.24
CA GLN A 233 15.27 -29.22 6.30
C GLN A 233 14.76 -28.56 7.61
N SER A 234 15.29 -27.39 7.96
CA SER A 234 14.81 -26.62 9.11
C SER A 234 13.37 -26.12 8.90
N GLU A 235 13.07 -25.59 7.72
CA GLU A 235 11.73 -25.06 7.40
C GLU A 235 10.67 -26.19 7.30
N THR A 236 11.04 -27.35 6.76
CA THR A 236 10.14 -28.52 6.67
C THR A 236 9.80 -29.09 8.05
N SER A 237 10.74 -29.06 8.99
CA SER A 237 10.49 -29.44 10.38
C SER A 237 9.51 -28.49 11.09
N VAL A 238 9.47 -27.21 10.70
CA VAL A 238 8.51 -26.22 11.21
C VAL A 238 7.13 -26.46 10.61
N LEU A 239 7.05 -26.71 9.30
CA LEU A 239 5.78 -27.05 8.63
C LEU A 239 5.15 -28.32 9.20
N LEU A 240 5.93 -29.37 9.44
CA LEU A 240 5.43 -30.62 10.03
C LEU A 240 4.92 -30.41 11.45
N ARG A 241 5.59 -29.58 12.26
CA ARG A 241 5.13 -29.22 13.60
C ARG A 241 3.81 -28.45 13.57
N LEU A 242 3.68 -27.47 12.67
CA LEU A 242 2.45 -26.70 12.52
C LEU A 242 1.28 -27.55 11.99
N LEU A 243 1.54 -28.49 11.09
CA LEU A 243 0.51 -29.42 10.58
C LEU A 243 0.01 -30.42 11.62
N HIS A 244 0.79 -30.74 12.66
CA HIS A 244 0.36 -31.62 13.76
C HIS A 244 -0.37 -30.85 14.88
N ILE A 245 -0.36 -29.52 14.84
CA ILE A 245 -1.07 -28.66 15.82
C ILE A 245 -2.53 -28.42 15.40
N VAL A 246 -2.89 -28.72 14.15
CA VAL A 246 -4.27 -28.66 13.60
C VAL A 246 -4.93 -30.03 13.69
#